data_AF-A0A0B6YQX8-F1
#
_entry.id   AF-A0A0B6YQX8-F1
#
_cell.length_a   1.000
_cell.length_b   1.000
_cell.length_c   1.000
_cell.angle_alpha   90.00
_cell.angle_beta   90.00
_cell.angle_gamma   90.00
#
_symmetry.space_group_name_H-M   'P 1'
#
loop_
_entity.id
_entity.type
_entity.pdbx_description
1 polymer ?
#
loop_
_entity_poly.entity_id
_entity_poly.type
_entity_poly.pdbx_seq_one_letter_code
_entity_poly.pdbx_strand_id
1 'polypeptide(L)'
;LSTELEVLPKLALLAAAFITYLSSAPEDERREFLRQWQSVVGVDKFDLRQFLSTESEQLTWKSEGLPSDDLSMENALVILQSSLRPFLVDPSMRATEWL
;
A
#
# COMPACT_ATOMS: atom_id res chain seq x y z
N LEU A 1 -3.22 15.63 -16.36
CA LEU A 1 -1.80 15.45 -16.75
C LEU A 1 -0.82 16.43 -16.13
N SER A 2 -0.80 17.74 -16.47
CA SER A 2 0.26 18.64 -15.94
C SER A 2 0.24 18.78 -14.42
N THR A 3 -0.93 19.00 -13.83
CA THR A 3 -1.11 19.12 -12.38
C THR A 3 -0.86 17.79 -11.64
N GLU A 4 -1.20 16.66 -12.25
CA GLU A 4 -0.90 15.33 -11.67
C GLU A 4 0.61 15.07 -11.66
N LEU A 5 1.33 15.48 -12.72
CA LEU A 5 2.79 15.36 -12.77
C LEU A 5 3.48 16.21 -11.69
N GLU A 6 2.92 17.37 -11.34
CA GLU A 6 3.47 18.23 -10.28
C GLU A 6 3.35 17.61 -8.89
N VAL A 7 2.26 16.87 -8.63
CA VAL A 7 2.03 16.22 -7.33
C VAL A 7 2.70 14.83 -7.26
N LEU A 8 2.99 14.22 -8.41
CA LEU A 8 3.57 12.87 -8.51
C LEU A 8 4.79 12.63 -7.59
N PRO A 9 5.81 13.52 -7.49
CA PRO A 9 6.94 13.27 -6.59
C PRO A 9 6.54 13.14 -5.12
N LYS A 10 5.51 13.88 -4.70
CA LYS A 10 4.99 13.83 -3.32
C LYS A 10 4.24 12.53 -3.06
N LEU A 11 3.43 12.06 -4.01
CA LEU A 11 2.71 10.79 -3.90
C LEU A 11 3.70 9.61 -3.90
N ALA A 12 4.71 9.67 -4.78
CA ALA A 12 5.77 8.67 -4.83
C ALA A 12 6.57 8.61 -3.51
N LEU A 13 6.86 9.77 -2.89
CA LEU A 13 7.51 9.85 -1.59
C LEU A 13 6.67 9.16 -0.50
N LEU A 14 5.36 9.43 -0.45
CA LEU A 14 4.45 8.81 0.52
C LEU A 14 4.37 7.29 0.32
N ALA A 15 4.26 6.84 -0.94
CA ALA A 15 4.23 5.42 -1.28
C ALA A 15 5.52 4.70 -0.87
N ALA A 16 6.67 5.27 -1.20
CA ALA A 16 7.98 4.71 -0.84
C ALA A 16 8.17 4.67 0.67
N ALA A 17 7.78 5.71 1.40
CA ALA A 17 7.84 5.74 2.86
C ALA A 17 6.97 4.67 3.49
N PHE A 18 5.75 4.46 2.97
CA PHE A 18 4.85 3.42 3.45
C PHE A 18 5.48 2.02 3.31
N ILE A 19 5.92 1.65 2.11
CA ILE A 19 6.51 0.32 1.84
C ILE A 19 7.75 0.10 2.72
N THR A 20 8.58 1.14 2.86
CA THR A 20 9.86 1.03 3.57
C THR A 20 9.70 0.92 5.09
N TYR A 21 8.78 1.69 5.68
CA TYR A 21 8.73 1.86 7.15
C TYR A 21 7.49 1.26 7.81
N LEU A 22 6.37 1.14 7.09
CA LEU A 22 5.09 0.77 7.69
C LEU A 22 4.63 -0.66 7.34
N SER A 23 5.42 -1.40 6.57
CA SER A 23 5.13 -2.79 6.20
C SER A 23 4.91 -3.71 7.41
N SER A 24 5.61 -3.48 8.53
CA SER A 24 5.44 -4.23 9.78
C SER A 24 4.54 -3.55 10.83
N ALA A 25 4.06 -2.34 10.56
CA ALA A 25 3.23 -1.58 11.51
C ALA A 25 1.77 -2.06 11.50
N PRO A 26 1.05 -1.98 12.64
CA PRO A 26 -0.38 -2.26 12.69
C PRO A 26 -1.19 -1.17 11.95
N GLU A 27 -2.42 -1.50 11.56
CA GLU A 27 -3.28 -0.66 10.70
C GLU A 27 -3.56 0.74 11.28
N ASP A 28 -3.69 0.85 12.60
CA ASP A 28 -3.89 2.12 13.30
C ASP A 28 -2.67 3.03 13.21
N GLU A 29 -1.47 2.50 13.45
CA GLU A 29 -0.21 3.23 13.26
C GLU A 29 0.00 3.62 11.79
N ARG A 30 -0.28 2.70 10.85
CA ARG A 30 -0.20 2.99 9.40
C ARG A 30 -1.02 4.22 9.04
N ARG A 31 -2.28 4.25 9.49
CA ARG A 31 -3.21 5.36 9.26
C ARG A 31 -2.76 6.65 9.93
N GLU A 32 -2.23 6.57 11.15
CA GLU A 32 -1.72 7.74 11.87
C GLU A 32 -0.52 8.36 11.14
N PHE A 33 0.50 7.57 10.83
CA PHE A 33 1.70 8.05 10.13
C PHE A 33 1.38 8.59 8.74
N LEU A 34 0.53 7.90 7.97
CA LEU A 34 0.08 8.39 6.66
C LEU A 34 -0.56 9.77 6.76
N ARG A 35 -1.47 9.99 7.72
CA ARG A 35 -2.11 11.30 7.94
C ARG A 35 -1.10 12.38 8.31
N GLN A 36 -0.16 12.06 9.19
CA GLN A 36 0.90 13.00 9.58
C GLN A 36 1.79 13.35 8.37
N TRP A 37 2.23 12.36 7.60
CA TRP A 37 3.10 12.57 6.43
C TRP A 37 2.39 13.33 5.31
N GLN A 38 1.11 13.05 5.07
CA GLN A 38 0.27 13.83 4.15
C GLN A 38 0.26 15.32 4.53
N SER A 39 0.10 15.63 5.82
CA SER A 39 0.13 17.02 6.31
C SER A 39 1.50 17.68 6.11
N VAL A 40 2.59 16.95 6.38
CA VAL A 40 3.97 17.47 6.22
C VAL A 40 4.32 17.72 4.75
N VAL A 41 3.94 16.79 3.87
CA VAL A 41 4.25 16.88 2.43
C VAL A 41 3.28 17.84 1.70
N GLY A 42 2.16 18.18 2.34
CA GLY A 42 1.13 19.05 1.78
C GLY A 42 0.34 18.36 0.67
N VAL A 43 -0.20 17.17 0.98
CA VAL A 43 -1.07 16.38 0.11
C VAL A 43 -2.39 16.11 0.84
N ASP A 44 -3.49 16.66 0.33
CA ASP A 44 -4.80 16.58 1.00
C ASP A 44 -5.33 15.15 1.12
N LYS A 45 -5.18 14.36 0.05
CA LYS A 45 -5.65 12.97 -0.01
C LYS A 45 -4.65 12.09 -0.74
N PHE A 46 -4.32 10.97 -0.12
CA PHE A 46 -3.47 9.93 -0.69
C PHE A 46 -4.08 8.57 -0.35
N ASP A 47 -4.37 7.77 -1.37
CA ASP A 47 -4.73 6.36 -1.23
C ASP A 47 -3.61 5.54 -1.89
N LEU A 48 -2.86 4.81 -1.07
CA LEU A 48 -1.74 3.98 -1.51
C LEU A 48 -2.17 2.98 -2.58
N ARG A 49 -3.37 2.39 -2.43
CA ARG A 49 -3.85 1.33 -3.31
C ARG A 49 -4.20 1.88 -4.67
N GLN A 50 -4.88 3.02 -4.71
CA GLN A 50 -5.18 3.69 -5.98
C GLN A 50 -3.93 4.21 -6.68
N PHE A 51 -2.88 4.54 -5.91
CA PHE A 51 -1.61 5.03 -6.48
C PHE A 51 -0.72 3.92 -7.04
N LEU A 52 -0.68 2.75 -6.37
CA LEU A 52 0.24 1.65 -6.71
C LEU A 52 -0.43 0.48 -7.44
N SER A 53 -1.75 0.52 -7.66
CA SER A 53 -2.48 -0.52 -8.38
C SER A 53 -3.71 0.02 -9.10
N THR A 54 -4.17 -0.75 -10.06
CA THR A 54 -5.42 -0.53 -10.78
C THR A 54 -6.56 -1.33 -10.17
N GLU A 55 -7.81 -0.91 -10.42
CA GLU A 55 -8.99 -1.69 -9.99
C GLU A 55 -8.99 -3.11 -10.56
N SER A 56 -8.46 -3.30 -11.78
CA SER A 56 -8.36 -4.61 -12.41
C SER A 56 -7.41 -5.54 -11.65
N GLU A 57 -6.23 -5.05 -11.23
CA GLU A 57 -5.29 -5.85 -10.44
C GLU A 57 -5.90 -6.24 -9.09
N GLN A 58 -6.58 -5.29 -8.43
CA GLN A 58 -7.24 -5.55 -7.15
C GLN A 58 -8.36 -6.61 -7.28
N LEU A 59 -9.11 -6.58 -8.38
CA LEU A 59 -10.13 -7.58 -8.68
C LEU A 59 -9.51 -8.95 -8.97
N THR A 60 -8.37 -8.99 -9.66
CA THR A 60 -7.61 -10.22 -9.89
C THR A 60 -7.18 -10.84 -8.57
N TRP A 61 -6.53 -10.09 -7.68
CA TRP A 61 -6.08 -10.61 -6.37
C TRP A 61 -7.26 -11.15 -5.54
N LYS A 62 -8.38 -10.44 -5.57
CA LYS A 62 -9.62 -10.90 -4.91
C LYS A 62 -10.12 -12.22 -5.50
N SER A 63 -10.07 -12.38 -6.82
CA SER A 63 -10.49 -13.62 -7.49
C SER A 63 -9.55 -14.80 -7.20
N GLU A 64 -8.29 -14.51 -6.89
CA GLU A 64 -7.26 -15.48 -6.51
C GLU A 64 -7.31 -15.84 -5.01
N GLY A 65 -8.24 -15.26 -4.24
CA GLY A 65 -8.48 -15.63 -2.83
C GLY A 65 -7.94 -14.63 -1.80
N LEU A 66 -7.28 -13.55 -2.23
CA LEU A 66 -6.86 -12.49 -1.32
C LEU A 66 -8.08 -11.86 -0.62
N PRO A 67 -8.06 -11.71 0.71
CA PRO A 67 -9.08 -10.96 1.43
C PRO A 67 -9.22 -9.52 0.89
N SER A 68 -10.45 -9.00 0.84
CA SER A 68 -10.73 -7.64 0.33
C SER A 68 -10.71 -6.54 1.40
N ASP A 69 -10.20 -6.81 2.60
CA ASP A 69 -9.98 -5.77 3.60
C ASP A 69 -8.74 -4.91 3.29
N ASP A 70 -8.74 -3.69 3.82
CA ASP A 70 -7.70 -2.70 3.51
C ASP A 70 -6.30 -3.21 3.88
N LEU A 71 -6.15 -3.89 5.02
CA LEU A 71 -4.87 -4.43 5.49
C LEU A 71 -4.31 -5.47 4.51
N SER A 72 -5.14 -6.39 4.04
CA SER A 72 -4.74 -7.44 3.09
C SER A 72 -4.33 -6.85 1.74
N MET A 73 -5.06 -5.84 1.26
CA MET A 73 -4.73 -5.12 0.03
C MET A 73 -3.42 -4.32 0.16
N GLU A 74 -3.21 -3.65 1.30
CA GLU A 74 -1.95 -2.97 1.58
C GLU A 74 -0.77 -3.93 1.66
N ASN A 75 -0.96 -5.10 2.30
CA ASN A 75 0.08 -6.12 2.38
C ASN A 75 0.44 -6.69 1.01
N ALA A 76 -0.55 -6.93 0.14
CA ALA A 76 -0.30 -7.34 -1.25
C ALA A 76 0.56 -6.31 -1.99
N LEU A 77 0.28 -5.01 -1.83
CA LEU A 77 1.09 -3.96 -2.42
C LEU A 77 2.53 -3.96 -1.89
N VAL A 78 2.71 -4.13 -0.58
CA VAL A 78 4.05 -4.23 0.02
C VAL A 78 4.81 -5.43 -0.57
N ILE A 79 4.15 -6.57 -0.72
CA ILE A 79 4.77 -7.79 -1.28
C ILE A 79 5.18 -7.57 -2.74
N LEU A 80 4.30 -6.98 -3.55
CA LEU A 80 4.48 -6.83 -5.00
C LEU A 80 5.43 -5.67 -5.37
N GLN A 81 5.47 -4.60 -4.56
CA GLN A 81 6.21 -3.37 -4.86
C GLN A 81 7.53 -3.25 -4.09
N SER A 82 7.81 -4.14 -3.12
CA SER A 82 9.08 -4.14 -2.40
C SER A 82 10.22 -4.61 -3.27
N SER A 83 11.35 -3.89 -3.21
CA SER A 83 12.60 -4.29 -3.86
C SER A 83 13.35 -5.39 -3.08
N LEU A 84 13.11 -5.47 -1.77
CA LEU A 84 13.65 -6.51 -0.89
C LEU A 84 12.70 -7.70 -0.81
N ARG A 85 13.24 -8.86 -0.42
CA ARG A 85 12.45 -10.08 -0.19
C ARG A 85 11.48 -9.85 0.97
N PRO A 86 10.15 -9.89 0.74
CA PRO A 86 9.17 -9.76 1.81
C PRO A 86 9.28 -10.92 2.80
N PHE A 87 9.09 -10.64 4.08
CA PHE A 87 8.97 -11.65 5.12
C PHE A 87 7.52 -11.70 5.61
N LEU A 88 6.83 -12.80 5.34
CA LEU A 88 5.39 -12.94 5.61
C LEU A 88 5.15 -13.55 6.99
N VAL A 89 4.43 -12.83 7.84
CA VAL A 89 3.88 -13.34 9.11
C VAL A 89 2.40 -13.61 8.89
N ASP A 90 2.08 -14.83 8.47
CA ASP A 90 0.72 -15.22 8.06
C ASP A 90 0.22 -16.46 8.81
N PRO A 91 -0.39 -16.30 10.00
CA PRO A 91 -0.95 -17.43 10.74
C PRO A 91 -2.19 -18.03 10.08
N SER A 92 -2.83 -17.29 9.16
CA SER A 92 -4.06 -17.71 8.49
C SER A 92 -3.83 -18.51 7.21
N MET A 93 -2.58 -18.54 6.74
CA MET A 93 -2.15 -19.07 5.44
C MET A 93 -2.78 -18.38 4.21
N ARG A 94 -3.61 -17.34 4.37
CA ARG A 94 -4.33 -16.73 3.25
C ARG A 94 -3.44 -15.97 2.28
N ALA A 95 -2.45 -15.24 2.78
CA ALA A 95 -1.49 -14.54 1.92
C ALA A 95 -0.54 -15.54 1.25
N THR A 96 -0.22 -16.63 1.96
CA THR A 96 0.63 -17.71 1.44
C THR A 96 -0.07 -18.52 0.35
N GLU A 97 -1.37 -18.78 0.47
CA GLU A 97 -2.18 -19.48 -0.52
C GLU A 97 -2.49 -18.64 -1.76
N TRP A 98 -2.55 -17.31 -1.60
CA TRP A 98 -2.79 -16.38 -2.71
C TRP A 98 -1.58 -16.24 -3.64
N LEU A 99 -0.35 -16.30 -3.11
CA LEU A 99 0.90 -16.18 -3.86
C LEU A 99 1.23 -17.42 -4.71
#